data_AF-A0A7T4JVF9-F1
#
_entry.id   AF-A0A7T4JVF9-F1
#
_cell.length_a   1.000
_cell.length_b   1.000
_cell.length_c   1.000
_cell.angle_alpha   90.00
_cell.angle_beta   90.00
_cell.angle_gamma   90.00
#
_symmetry.space_group_name_H-M   'P 1'
#
loop_
_entity.id
_entity.type
_entity.pdbx_description
1 polymer ?
#
loop_
_entity_poly.entity_id
_entity_poly.type
_entity_poly.pdbx_seq_one_letter_code
_entity_poly.pdbx_strand_id
1 'polypeptide(L)'
;MDGNGVRGVICLLHFDPFFRLKMGLDACLLLPPKERPTMASSKQSPVIYALIGAIVVLVGVVLLLAYFSLRAPDETTAITSTRTSESTSASASPTEDRCGVLAQNAVSGMTEPQQQYCDGEWLWAGQEQSDHLNLYHWTDRWEYFKPDGTDNYAGYDCYDEDRLEAAGAPTALVSKLNICTSDAPATSQAKAAEDEFAWAGPPLQCDGRYILIVESVLVAPGDNPYDPTWEALKKWPGAHVSYAVCSSLRGTYDGKDVYAVYYDAGHSVSEVCALKAKYGGNARSLNNAGDFSDPC
;
A
#
# COMPACT_ATOMS: atom_id res chain seq x y z
N MET A 1 5.75 52.60 2.29
CA MET A 1 4.31 52.34 2.11
C MET A 1 3.94 51.22 3.04
N ASP A 2 3.13 51.57 4.02
CA ASP A 2 2.82 50.78 5.21
C ASP A 2 2.02 49.52 4.87
N GLY A 3 2.44 48.40 5.46
CA GLY A 3 1.68 47.15 5.48
C GLY A 3 1.49 46.72 6.92
N ASN A 4 0.42 47.20 7.54
CA ASN A 4 -0.04 46.81 8.87
C ASN A 4 -0.21 45.28 8.96
N GLY A 5 0.72 44.60 9.62
CA GLY A 5 0.56 43.21 10.03
C GLY A 5 -0.40 43.14 11.22
N VAL A 6 -1.56 42.53 11.03
CA VAL A 6 -2.54 42.28 12.10
C VAL A 6 -1.88 41.44 13.19
N ARG A 7 -1.76 41.98 14.41
CA ARG A 7 -1.32 41.25 15.60
C ARG A 7 -2.54 40.57 16.23
N GLY A 8 -2.59 39.25 16.21
CA GLY A 8 -3.59 38.48 16.97
C GLY A 8 -3.29 38.56 18.46
N VAL A 9 -4.31 38.84 19.27
CA VAL A 9 -4.26 38.80 20.74
C VAL A 9 -5.21 37.70 21.19
N ILE A 10 -4.71 36.74 21.97
CA ILE A 10 -5.54 35.71 22.62
C ILE A 10 -5.51 36.02 24.11
N CYS A 11 -6.69 36.21 24.70
CA CYS A 11 -6.85 36.34 26.14
C CYS A 11 -7.63 35.13 26.66
N LEU A 12 -7.09 34.43 27.65
CA LEU A 12 -7.72 33.25 28.24
C LEU A 12 -8.76 33.69 29.28
N LEU A 13 -9.99 33.21 29.13
CA LEU A 13 -11.04 33.38 30.13
C LEU A 13 -10.92 32.25 31.17
N HIS A 14 -10.66 32.62 32.43
CA HIS A 14 -10.73 31.69 33.56
C HIS A 14 -12.08 31.85 34.27
N PHE A 15 -12.75 30.73 34.52
CA PHE A 15 -13.96 30.67 35.34
C PHE A 15 -13.61 30.16 36.73
N ASP A 16 -13.86 30.98 37.75
CA ASP A 16 -13.86 30.57 39.16
C ASP A 16 -15.10 29.70 39.47
N PRO A 17 -15.06 28.86 40.53
CA PRO A 17 -16.14 27.90 40.85
C PRO A 17 -17.47 28.53 41.30
N PHE A 18 -17.61 29.86 41.23
CA PHE A 18 -18.83 30.60 41.56
C PHE A 18 -19.36 31.48 40.40
N PHE A 19 -18.91 31.28 39.16
CA PHE A 19 -19.49 31.93 37.97
C PHE A 19 -19.64 33.47 38.07
N ARG A 20 -18.63 34.18 38.56
CA ARG A 20 -18.53 35.64 38.42
C ARG A 20 -17.39 36.03 37.47
N LEU A 21 -17.74 36.75 36.41
CA LEU A 21 -16.79 37.24 35.40
C LEU A 21 -15.95 38.38 36.00
N LYS A 22 -14.65 38.14 36.23
CA LYS A 22 -13.68 39.17 36.61
C LYS A 22 -12.66 39.29 35.47
N MET A 23 -12.72 40.36 34.70
CA MET A 23 -11.70 40.66 33.69
C MET A 23 -10.45 41.20 34.41
N GLY A 24 -9.47 40.33 34.65
CA GLY A 24 -8.12 40.75 35.05
C GLY A 24 -7.33 41.12 33.81
N LEU A 25 -6.79 42.35 33.78
CA LEU A 25 -6.11 42.91 32.61
C LEU A 25 -4.69 42.35 32.35
N ASP A 26 -4.21 41.43 33.17
CA ASP A 26 -2.80 40.99 33.17
C ASP A 26 -2.50 39.68 32.40
N ALA A 27 -3.48 39.10 31.67
CA ALA A 27 -3.32 37.79 31.03
C ALA A 27 -3.56 37.78 29.50
N CYS A 28 -3.15 38.83 28.80
CA CYS A 28 -3.12 38.82 27.33
C CYS A 28 -1.67 38.68 26.86
N LEU A 29 -1.34 37.50 26.31
CA LEU A 29 -0.04 37.23 25.70
C LEU A 29 -0.01 37.82 24.29
N LEU A 30 0.95 38.70 24.04
CA LEU A 30 1.27 39.18 22.70
C LEU A 30 2.05 38.09 21.95
N LEU A 31 1.49 37.61 20.85
CA LEU A 31 2.21 36.69 19.96
C LEU A 31 3.43 37.40 19.35
N PRO A 32 4.61 36.76 19.30
CA PRO A 32 5.77 37.32 18.63
C PRO A 32 5.48 37.51 17.13
N PRO A 33 6.09 38.51 16.47
CA PRO A 33 5.90 38.73 15.05
C PRO A 33 6.30 37.48 14.27
N LYS A 34 5.45 37.07 13.33
CA LYS A 34 5.71 35.97 12.40
C LYS A 34 6.99 36.28 11.61
N GLU A 35 8.10 35.67 11.99
CA GLU A 35 9.32 35.75 11.21
C GLU A 35 9.04 35.13 9.85
N ARG A 36 9.20 35.96 8.81
CA ARG A 36 9.18 35.52 7.43
C ARG A 36 10.36 34.55 7.28
N PRO A 37 10.17 33.34 6.74
CA PRO A 37 11.27 32.39 6.62
C PRO A 37 12.37 33.02 5.77
N THR A 38 13.51 33.29 6.41
CA THR A 38 14.75 33.63 5.73
C THR A 38 15.13 32.39 4.95
N MET A 39 14.95 32.41 3.62
CA MET A 39 15.53 31.39 2.76
C MET A 39 17.03 31.35 3.04
N ALA A 40 17.47 30.26 3.67
CA ALA A 40 18.88 29.91 3.70
C ALA A 40 19.32 29.76 2.24
N SER A 41 20.08 30.74 1.76
CA SER A 41 20.80 30.64 0.50
C SER A 41 21.84 29.54 0.68
N SER A 42 21.42 28.31 0.38
CA SER A 42 22.28 27.15 0.26
C SER A 42 23.30 27.49 -0.82
N LYS A 43 24.53 27.81 -0.41
CA LYS A 43 25.68 27.80 -1.31
C LYS A 43 25.90 26.37 -1.78
N GLN A 44 25.12 25.93 -2.78
CA GLN A 44 25.38 24.71 -3.51
C GLN A 44 26.70 24.88 -4.24
N SER A 45 27.68 24.03 -3.89
CA SER A 45 29.02 24.04 -4.43
C SER A 45 29.01 24.01 -5.97
N PRO A 46 29.91 24.75 -6.66
CA PRO A 46 29.97 24.81 -8.13
C PRO A 46 30.15 23.44 -8.81
N VAL A 47 30.58 22.43 -8.06
CA VAL A 47 30.68 21.03 -8.48
C VAL A 47 29.32 20.40 -8.80
N ILE A 48 28.27 20.76 -8.06
CA ILE A 48 26.92 20.21 -8.24
C ILE A 48 26.29 20.75 -9.54
N TYR A 49 26.49 22.04 -9.84
CA TYR A 49 26.05 22.62 -11.12
C TYR A 49 26.82 22.06 -12.31
N ALA A 50 28.11 21.76 -12.16
CA ALA A 50 28.90 21.10 -13.20
C ALA A 50 28.40 19.66 -13.47
N LEU A 51 28.03 18.91 -12.43
CA LEU A 51 27.46 17.57 -12.55
C LEU A 51 26.06 17.59 -13.20
N ILE A 52 25.17 18.47 -12.75
CA ILE A 52 23.83 18.63 -13.35
C ILE A 52 23.96 19.08 -14.82
N GLY A 53 24.87 20.01 -15.12
CA GLY A 53 25.16 20.43 -16.49
C GLY A 53 25.65 19.28 -17.38
N ALA A 54 26.56 18.43 -16.87
CA ALA A 54 27.05 17.27 -17.60
C ALA A 54 25.95 16.23 -17.86
N ILE A 55 25.05 16.01 -16.89
CA ILE A 55 23.91 15.09 -17.04
C ILE A 55 22.92 15.61 -18.09
N VAL A 56 22.59 16.91 -18.07
CA VAL A 56 21.68 17.51 -19.07
C VAL A 56 22.28 17.43 -20.48
N VAL A 57 23.59 17.64 -20.63
CA VAL A 57 24.27 17.47 -21.93
C VAL A 57 24.26 16.01 -22.38
N LEU A 58 24.53 15.06 -21.47
CA LEU A 58 24.47 13.63 -21.79
C LEU A 58 23.07 13.19 -22.21
N VAL A 59 22.04 13.58 -21.48
CA VAL A 59 20.64 13.28 -21.82
C VAL A 59 20.28 13.93 -23.16
N GLY A 60 20.70 15.17 -23.41
CA GLY A 60 20.51 15.86 -24.68
C GLY A 60 21.18 15.13 -25.86
N VAL A 61 22.40 14.63 -25.68
CA VAL A 61 23.13 13.85 -26.69
C VAL A 61 22.46 12.50 -26.94
N VAL A 62 22.01 11.80 -25.90
CA VAL A 62 21.29 10.53 -26.03
C VAL A 62 19.96 10.73 -26.76
N LEU A 63 19.21 11.79 -26.45
CA LEU A 63 17.97 12.13 -27.14
C LEU A 63 18.22 12.54 -28.59
N LEU A 64 19.32 13.24 -28.89
CA LEU A 64 19.73 13.56 -30.27
C LEU A 64 20.12 12.32 -31.07
N LEU A 65 20.86 11.38 -30.46
CA LEU A 65 21.22 10.11 -31.10
C LEU A 65 20.01 9.21 -31.32
N ALA A 66 19.07 9.17 -30.37
CA ALA A 66 17.80 8.47 -30.52
C ALA A 66 16.95 9.10 -31.63
N TYR A 67 16.88 10.43 -31.69
CA TYR A 67 16.18 11.17 -32.74
C TYR A 67 16.77 10.90 -34.13
N PHE A 68 18.11 10.85 -34.26
CA PHE A 68 18.76 10.51 -35.52
C PHE A 68 18.59 9.03 -35.90
N SER A 69 18.55 8.11 -34.92
CA SER A 69 18.30 6.69 -35.17
C SER A 69 16.85 6.42 -35.60
N LEU A 70 15.89 7.21 -35.12
CA LEU A 70 14.48 7.17 -35.54
C LEU A 70 14.22 7.91 -36.86
N ARG A 71 15.24 8.59 -37.41
CA ARG A 71 15.15 9.38 -38.63
C ARG A 71 16.19 8.93 -39.66
N ALA A 72 16.31 7.62 -39.85
CA ALA A 72 16.85 7.11 -41.10
C ALA A 72 15.83 7.41 -42.21
N PRO A 73 16.19 8.14 -43.28
CA PRO A 73 15.38 8.19 -44.48
C PRO A 73 15.42 6.81 -45.13
N ASP A 74 14.25 6.19 -45.23
CA ASP A 74 14.03 4.99 -46.03
C ASP A 74 14.13 5.38 -47.51
N GLU A 75 15.36 5.45 -48.01
CA GLU A 75 15.64 5.56 -49.44
C GLU A 75 16.12 4.20 -49.93
N THR A 76 15.18 3.29 -50.15
CA THR A 76 15.35 2.17 -51.08
C THR A 76 14.07 2.01 -51.90
N THR A 77 14.00 2.85 -52.92
CA THR A 77 13.65 2.46 -54.29
C THR A 77 12.45 1.53 -54.45
N ALA A 78 11.27 2.15 -54.53
CA ALA A 78 10.14 1.58 -55.25
C ALA A 78 10.50 1.45 -56.75
N ILE A 79 10.70 0.22 -57.22
CA ILE A 79 10.44 -0.13 -58.62
C ILE A 79 9.21 -1.04 -58.65
N THR A 80 8.13 -0.44 -59.13
CA THR A 80 6.89 -1.07 -59.57
C THR A 80 7.17 -2.27 -60.48
N SER A 81 6.74 -3.46 -60.07
CA SER A 81 6.34 -4.50 -61.02
C SER A 81 5.20 -5.35 -60.48
N THR A 82 4.02 -5.04 -61.01
CA THR A 82 2.75 -5.72 -60.86
C THR A 82 2.84 -7.19 -61.27
N ARG A 83 2.56 -8.14 -60.34
CA ARG A 83 1.77 -9.35 -60.62
C ARG A 83 1.40 -10.09 -59.33
N THR A 84 0.10 -10.10 -59.06
CA THR A 84 -0.67 -11.08 -58.29
C THR A 84 0.08 -12.37 -57.92
N SER A 85 0.23 -12.60 -56.62
CA SER A 85 0.29 -13.94 -56.02
C SER A 85 -0.34 -13.88 -54.64
N GLU A 86 -1.54 -14.44 -54.61
CA GLU A 86 -2.29 -14.97 -53.48
C GLU A 86 -1.42 -15.92 -52.64
N SER A 87 -1.75 -16.08 -51.34
CA SER A 87 -1.04 -16.85 -50.27
C SER A 87 0.04 -16.06 -49.51
N THR A 88 -0.03 -15.83 -48.20
CA THR A 88 -0.86 -16.43 -47.15
C THR A 88 -0.91 -15.42 -46.01
N SER A 89 -2.11 -15.02 -45.58
CA SER A 89 -2.32 -14.55 -44.21
C SER A 89 -1.73 -15.61 -43.31
N ALA A 90 -0.56 -15.33 -42.73
CA ALA A 90 -0.14 -16.02 -41.53
C ALA A 90 -1.25 -15.74 -40.54
N SER A 91 -2.04 -16.78 -40.24
CA SER A 91 -2.97 -16.77 -39.12
C SER A 91 -2.18 -16.25 -37.92
N ALA A 92 -2.47 -15.02 -37.49
CA ALA A 92 -2.36 -14.69 -36.08
C ALA A 92 -3.04 -15.84 -35.35
N SER A 93 -2.33 -16.47 -34.42
CA SER A 93 -2.96 -17.54 -33.65
C SER A 93 -4.22 -16.97 -33.01
N PRO A 94 -5.31 -17.73 -32.84
CA PRO A 94 -6.56 -17.23 -32.25
C PRO A 94 -6.33 -16.47 -30.94
N THR A 95 -5.29 -16.84 -30.21
CA THR A 95 -4.76 -16.19 -29.01
C THR A 95 -4.27 -14.75 -29.21
N GLU A 96 -3.51 -14.46 -30.26
CA GLU A 96 -2.91 -13.14 -30.51
C GLU A 96 -4.01 -12.10 -30.83
N ASP A 97 -5.03 -12.52 -31.59
CA ASP A 97 -6.20 -11.67 -31.88
C ASP A 97 -7.02 -11.37 -30.62
N ARG A 98 -7.15 -12.33 -29.70
CA ARG A 98 -7.94 -12.19 -28.47
C ARG A 98 -7.27 -11.29 -27.43
N CYS A 99 -5.95 -11.39 -27.29
CA CYS A 99 -5.18 -10.56 -26.37
C CYS A 99 -4.81 -9.17 -26.91
N GLY A 100 -5.11 -8.89 -28.18
CA GLY A 100 -4.91 -7.59 -28.81
C GLY A 100 -6.11 -6.66 -28.63
N VAL A 101 -6.72 -6.27 -29.75
CA VAL A 101 -7.83 -5.30 -29.80
C VAL A 101 -9.06 -5.80 -29.05
N LEU A 102 -9.32 -7.11 -29.07
CA LEU A 102 -10.49 -7.68 -28.40
C LEU A 102 -10.39 -7.53 -26.87
N ALA A 103 -9.23 -7.78 -26.28
CA ALA A 103 -8.99 -7.55 -24.85
C ALA A 103 -9.12 -6.06 -24.50
N GLN A 104 -8.53 -5.16 -25.30
CA GLN A 104 -8.65 -3.71 -25.11
C GLN A 104 -10.10 -3.22 -25.12
N ASN A 105 -10.94 -3.79 -26.00
CA ASN A 105 -12.37 -3.47 -26.03
C ASN A 105 -13.13 -3.99 -24.81
N ALA A 106 -12.73 -5.12 -24.23
CA ALA A 106 -13.37 -5.67 -23.03
C ALA A 106 -13.15 -4.79 -21.79
N VAL A 107 -12.00 -4.11 -21.73
CA VAL A 107 -11.59 -3.27 -20.60
C VAL A 107 -11.77 -1.78 -20.87
N SER A 108 -12.34 -1.38 -22.02
CA SER A 108 -12.45 0.03 -22.44
C SER A 108 -13.31 0.91 -21.52
N GLY A 109 -14.05 0.30 -20.59
CA GLY A 109 -14.79 1.01 -19.54
C GLY A 109 -13.92 1.47 -18.36
N MET A 110 -12.68 0.98 -18.26
CA MET A 110 -11.71 1.36 -17.22
C MET A 110 -10.91 2.59 -17.66
N THR A 111 -10.51 3.43 -16.70
CA THR A 111 -9.60 4.56 -16.97
C THR A 111 -8.15 4.09 -16.99
N GLU A 112 -7.46 4.14 -18.13
CA GLU A 112 -6.07 3.63 -18.25
C GLU A 112 -5.97 2.13 -17.88
N PRO A 113 -6.64 1.24 -18.65
CA PRO A 113 -6.61 -0.19 -18.37
C PRO A 113 -5.21 -0.78 -18.58
N GLN A 114 -4.78 -1.59 -17.62
CA GLN A 114 -3.53 -2.34 -17.65
C GLN A 114 -3.85 -3.84 -17.71
N GLN A 115 -3.50 -4.48 -18.82
CA GLN A 115 -3.60 -5.92 -18.96
C GLN A 115 -2.48 -6.61 -18.16
N GLN A 116 -2.85 -7.27 -17.07
CA GLN A 116 -1.92 -7.97 -16.17
C GLN A 116 -1.64 -9.40 -16.65
N TYR A 117 -2.61 -10.02 -17.33
CA TYR A 117 -2.50 -11.35 -17.91
C TYR A 117 -3.41 -11.51 -19.12
N CYS A 118 -2.93 -12.20 -20.15
CA CYS A 118 -3.78 -12.74 -21.20
C CYS A 118 -3.11 -13.93 -21.90
N ASP A 119 -3.85 -15.02 -22.08
CA ASP A 119 -3.41 -16.22 -22.82
C ASP A 119 -4.34 -16.61 -23.98
N GLY A 120 -5.34 -15.77 -24.24
CA GLY A 120 -6.35 -15.98 -25.29
C GLY A 120 -7.55 -16.81 -24.85
N GLU A 121 -7.56 -17.34 -23.63
CA GLU A 121 -8.75 -17.95 -23.00
C GLU A 121 -9.17 -17.18 -21.74
N TRP A 122 -8.20 -16.54 -21.09
CA TRP A 122 -8.38 -15.73 -19.91
C TRP A 122 -7.74 -14.37 -20.09
N LEU A 123 -8.38 -13.35 -19.50
CA LEU A 123 -7.90 -11.98 -19.45
C LEU A 123 -8.08 -11.45 -18.04
N TRP A 124 -7.00 -10.97 -17.45
CA TRP A 124 -7.03 -10.28 -16.16
C TRP A 124 -6.45 -8.89 -16.34
N ALA A 125 -7.24 -7.88 -16.02
CA ALA A 125 -6.88 -6.50 -16.24
C ALA A 125 -7.34 -5.63 -15.08
N GLY A 126 -6.52 -4.65 -14.77
CA GLY A 126 -6.79 -3.66 -13.74
C GLY A 126 -6.87 -2.26 -14.32
N GLN A 127 -7.46 -1.36 -13.56
CA GLN A 127 -7.35 0.06 -13.81
C GLN A 127 -6.11 0.62 -13.10
N GLU A 128 -5.35 1.50 -13.75
CA GLU A 128 -4.19 2.12 -13.09
C GLU A 128 -4.60 2.93 -11.84
N GLN A 129 -3.76 2.89 -10.81
CA GLN A 129 -3.96 3.58 -9.52
C GLN A 129 -5.27 3.26 -8.80
N SER A 130 -5.90 2.12 -9.08
CA SER A 130 -7.05 1.64 -8.32
C SER A 130 -6.95 0.17 -7.97
N ASP A 131 -7.87 -0.27 -7.13
CA ASP A 131 -8.12 -1.64 -6.75
C ASP A 131 -9.07 -2.37 -7.73
N HIS A 132 -9.48 -1.70 -8.80
CA HIS A 132 -10.44 -2.25 -9.76
C HIS A 132 -9.75 -3.25 -10.68
N LEU A 133 -9.88 -4.55 -10.35
CA LEU A 133 -9.35 -5.68 -11.11
C LEU A 133 -10.49 -6.57 -11.58
N ASN A 134 -10.61 -6.78 -12.89
CA ASN A 134 -11.63 -7.66 -13.45
C ASN A 134 -11.00 -8.86 -14.15
N LEU A 135 -11.60 -10.02 -13.92
CA LEU A 135 -11.28 -11.26 -14.61
C LEU A 135 -12.30 -11.50 -15.73
N TYR A 136 -11.84 -11.98 -16.87
CA TYR A 136 -12.67 -12.33 -18.01
C TYR A 136 -12.28 -13.71 -18.54
N HIS A 137 -13.28 -14.46 -18.99
CA HIS A 137 -13.12 -15.75 -19.65
C HIS A 137 -13.64 -15.65 -21.09
N TRP A 138 -12.94 -16.30 -22.02
CA TRP A 138 -13.29 -16.30 -23.43
C TRP A 138 -14.24 -17.45 -23.74
N THR A 139 -15.43 -17.12 -24.20
CA THR A 139 -16.38 -18.09 -24.77
C THR A 139 -16.50 -17.84 -26.28
N ASP A 140 -17.35 -16.90 -26.68
CA ASP A 140 -17.41 -16.30 -28.03
C ASP A 140 -16.93 -14.83 -28.03
N ARG A 141 -16.85 -14.23 -26.84
CA ARG A 141 -16.31 -12.91 -26.51
C ARG A 141 -15.71 -12.96 -25.11
N TRP A 142 -15.02 -11.88 -24.72
CA TRP A 142 -14.63 -11.70 -23.33
C TRP A 142 -15.87 -11.49 -22.46
N GLU A 143 -16.14 -12.44 -21.58
CA GLU A 143 -17.21 -12.37 -20.59
C GLU A 143 -16.63 -12.13 -19.20
N TYR A 144 -17.21 -11.19 -18.45
CA TYR A 144 -16.77 -10.92 -17.09
C TYR A 144 -16.99 -12.16 -16.22
N PHE A 145 -15.90 -12.68 -15.69
CA PHE A 145 -15.92 -13.80 -14.76
C PHE A 145 -16.17 -13.22 -13.37
N LYS A 146 -17.42 -13.29 -12.92
CA LYS A 146 -17.84 -12.70 -11.65
C LYS A 146 -17.05 -13.30 -10.47
N PRO A 147 -16.59 -12.47 -9.51
CA PRO A 147 -16.01 -12.97 -8.26
C PRO A 147 -17.05 -13.69 -7.40
N ASP A 148 -16.57 -14.63 -6.60
CA ASP A 148 -17.40 -15.48 -5.74
C ASP A 148 -17.64 -14.84 -4.36
N GLY A 149 -16.81 -13.86 -3.99
CA GLY A 149 -16.97 -13.06 -2.79
C GLY A 149 -15.98 -11.91 -2.71
N THR A 150 -15.87 -11.35 -1.51
CA THR A 150 -14.83 -10.39 -1.13
C THR A 150 -14.02 -10.96 0.03
N ASP A 151 -12.71 -10.76 0.04
CA ASP A 151 -11.88 -11.17 1.17
C ASP A 151 -12.21 -10.36 2.45
N ASN A 152 -11.93 -10.96 3.61
CA ASN A 152 -12.21 -10.37 4.91
C ASN A 152 -11.13 -9.36 5.39
N TYR A 153 -10.07 -9.16 4.60
CA TYR A 153 -8.89 -8.39 5.05
C TYR A 153 -8.88 -6.98 4.47
N ALA A 154 -9.11 -6.86 3.16
CA ALA A 154 -9.08 -5.59 2.44
C ALA A 154 -10.33 -5.37 1.58
N GLY A 155 -11.26 -6.34 1.54
CA GLY A 155 -12.50 -6.23 0.78
C GLY A 155 -12.28 -6.40 -0.73
N TYR A 156 -11.15 -6.98 -1.13
CA TYR A 156 -10.88 -7.26 -2.54
C TYR A 156 -11.73 -8.43 -3.03
N ASP A 157 -12.13 -8.37 -4.29
CA ASP A 157 -12.79 -9.48 -4.99
C ASP A 157 -11.94 -10.75 -4.88
N CYS A 158 -12.60 -11.87 -4.58
CA CYS A 158 -11.99 -13.20 -4.50
C CYS A 158 -12.70 -14.20 -5.41
N TYR A 159 -12.01 -15.28 -5.77
CA TYR A 159 -12.50 -16.33 -6.65
C TYR A 159 -12.38 -17.71 -5.99
N ASP A 160 -13.38 -18.56 -6.18
CA ASP A 160 -13.31 -19.96 -5.75
C ASP A 160 -12.34 -20.75 -6.65
N GLU A 161 -11.36 -21.44 -6.05
CA GLU A 161 -10.32 -22.15 -6.80
C GLU A 161 -10.89 -23.32 -7.60
N ASP A 162 -11.79 -24.11 -7.01
CA ASP A 162 -12.44 -25.24 -7.70
C ASP A 162 -13.25 -24.76 -8.91
N ARG A 163 -13.92 -23.60 -8.80
CA ARG A 163 -14.66 -22.98 -9.91
C ARG A 163 -13.74 -22.49 -11.03
N LEU A 164 -12.58 -21.93 -10.68
CA LEU A 164 -11.56 -21.53 -11.66
C LEU A 164 -10.99 -22.74 -12.40
N GLU A 165 -10.64 -23.80 -11.67
CA GLU A 165 -10.14 -25.06 -12.25
C GLU A 165 -11.20 -25.72 -13.14
N ALA A 166 -12.46 -25.79 -12.69
CA ALA A 166 -13.56 -26.32 -13.48
C ALA A 166 -13.83 -25.51 -14.76
N ALA A 167 -13.53 -24.22 -14.74
CA ALA A 167 -13.59 -23.35 -15.91
C ALA A 167 -12.34 -23.45 -16.81
N GLY A 168 -11.31 -24.19 -16.42
CA GLY A 168 -10.08 -24.36 -17.18
C GLY A 168 -9.06 -23.23 -16.99
N ALA A 169 -9.11 -22.51 -15.87
CA ALA A 169 -8.12 -21.47 -15.58
C ALA A 169 -6.71 -22.06 -15.43
N PRO A 170 -5.69 -21.50 -16.10
CA PRO A 170 -4.32 -21.99 -15.98
C PRO A 170 -3.74 -21.63 -14.61
N THR A 171 -2.93 -22.52 -14.03
CA THR A 171 -2.30 -22.31 -12.72
C THR A 171 -1.51 -20.99 -12.63
N ALA A 172 -0.90 -20.55 -13.73
CA ALA A 172 -0.16 -19.28 -13.80
C ALA A 172 -1.05 -18.04 -13.60
N LEU A 173 -2.33 -18.14 -13.97
CA LEU A 173 -3.34 -17.12 -13.68
C LEU A 173 -3.86 -17.28 -12.26
N VAL A 174 -4.24 -18.50 -11.86
CA VAL A 174 -4.78 -18.79 -10.51
C VAL A 174 -3.83 -18.27 -9.42
N SER A 175 -2.51 -18.45 -9.57
CA SER A 175 -1.50 -17.95 -8.63
C SER A 175 -1.42 -16.43 -8.47
N LYS A 176 -2.07 -15.66 -9.35
CA LYS A 176 -2.12 -14.19 -9.33
C LYS A 176 -3.44 -13.64 -8.78
N LEU A 177 -4.46 -14.50 -8.66
CA LEU A 177 -5.79 -14.11 -8.21
C LEU A 177 -5.90 -14.27 -6.69
N ASN A 178 -6.77 -13.46 -6.10
CA ASN A 178 -7.19 -13.65 -4.71
C ASN A 178 -8.18 -14.82 -4.67
N ILE A 179 -7.86 -15.88 -3.92
CA ILE A 179 -8.74 -17.03 -3.75
C ILE A 179 -9.65 -16.84 -2.55
N CYS A 180 -10.95 -17.13 -2.71
CA CYS A 180 -11.90 -17.07 -1.61
C CYS A 180 -11.56 -18.15 -0.58
N THR A 181 -11.38 -17.74 0.67
CA THR A 181 -11.20 -18.69 1.76
C THR A 181 -12.56 -19.04 2.37
N SER A 182 -12.84 -20.34 2.48
CA SER A 182 -13.87 -20.87 3.38
C SER A 182 -13.23 -21.61 4.56
N ASP A 183 -12.01 -21.23 4.99
CA ASP A 183 -11.01 -22.04 5.72
C ASP A 183 -10.17 -22.97 4.81
N ALA A 184 -9.30 -22.41 3.95
CA ALA A 184 -8.34 -23.20 3.17
C ALA A 184 -6.96 -23.27 3.88
N PRO A 185 -6.38 -24.47 4.08
CA PRO A 185 -5.05 -24.64 4.67
C PRO A 185 -3.96 -24.25 3.66
N ALA A 186 -2.97 -23.51 4.15
CA ALA A 186 -1.80 -22.98 3.44
C ALA A 186 -1.22 -23.94 2.38
N THR A 187 -1.36 -23.59 1.10
CA THR A 187 -0.51 -24.14 0.04
C THR A 187 0.88 -23.47 0.12
N SER A 188 1.89 -24.20 -0.36
CA SER A 188 3.33 -23.94 -0.19
C SER A 188 3.88 -22.57 -0.60
N GLN A 189 3.08 -21.68 -1.20
CA GLN A 189 3.45 -20.28 -1.45
C GLN A 189 3.11 -19.38 -0.26
N ALA A 190 2.04 -19.68 0.49
CA ALA A 190 1.77 -19.06 1.79
C ALA A 190 2.88 -19.38 2.79
N LYS A 191 3.48 -20.58 2.74
CA LYS A 191 4.59 -20.95 3.63
C LYS A 191 5.87 -20.15 3.37
N ALA A 192 6.15 -19.82 2.11
CA ALA A 192 7.32 -19.00 1.75
C ALA A 192 7.10 -17.51 2.07
N ALA A 193 5.87 -17.00 1.93
CA ALA A 193 5.50 -15.65 2.34
C ALA A 193 5.34 -15.51 3.87
N GLU A 194 4.85 -16.56 4.55
CA GLU A 194 4.89 -16.70 6.00
C GLU A 194 6.34 -16.74 6.49
N ASP A 195 7.29 -17.38 5.81
CA ASP A 195 8.68 -17.35 6.29
C ASP A 195 9.33 -15.95 6.21
N GLU A 196 8.92 -15.09 5.26
CA GLU A 196 9.44 -13.71 5.12
C GLU A 196 8.69 -12.68 6.01
N PHE A 197 7.39 -12.92 6.29
CA PHE A 197 6.54 -12.02 7.09
C PHE A 197 5.94 -12.67 8.36
N ALA A 198 6.38 -13.85 8.79
CA ALA A 198 5.88 -14.53 10.01
C ALA A 198 6.01 -13.66 11.25
N TRP A 199 6.98 -12.75 11.21
CA TRP A 199 7.21 -11.77 12.25
C TRP A 199 6.05 -10.77 12.42
N ALA A 200 5.21 -10.55 11.40
CA ALA A 200 4.00 -9.73 11.52
C ALA A 200 2.84 -10.48 12.21
N GLY A 201 2.87 -11.81 12.18
CA GLY A 201 1.79 -12.66 12.69
C GLY A 201 0.51 -12.54 11.85
N PRO A 202 -0.55 -13.29 12.23
CA PRO A 202 -1.83 -13.17 11.56
C PRO A 202 -2.44 -11.76 11.76
N PRO A 203 -3.24 -11.27 10.79
CA PRO A 203 -4.05 -10.08 10.95
C PRO A 203 -4.77 -10.00 12.29
N LEU A 204 -4.54 -8.93 13.04
CA LEU A 204 -5.24 -8.67 14.28
C LEU A 204 -6.63 -8.10 14.00
N GLN A 205 -7.64 -8.72 14.60
CA GLN A 205 -9.02 -8.25 14.59
C GLN A 205 -9.40 -7.67 15.94
N CYS A 206 -10.25 -6.64 15.93
CA CYS A 206 -10.75 -6.01 17.15
C CYS A 206 -11.98 -6.76 17.71
N ASP A 207 -11.85 -8.08 17.85
CA ASP A 207 -12.90 -9.04 18.18
C ASP A 207 -12.96 -9.40 19.68
N GLY A 208 -12.17 -8.72 20.51
CA GLY A 208 -12.07 -8.96 21.94
C GLY A 208 -11.03 -9.99 22.34
N ARG A 209 -10.26 -10.56 21.39
CA ARG A 209 -9.12 -11.43 21.72
C ARG A 209 -8.08 -10.71 22.58
N TYR A 210 -7.29 -11.48 23.31
CA TYR A 210 -6.25 -10.99 24.20
C TYR A 210 -4.87 -11.18 23.59
N ILE A 211 -4.03 -10.17 23.77
CA ILE A 211 -2.61 -10.24 23.45
C ILE A 211 -1.77 -9.78 24.64
N LEU A 212 -0.54 -10.27 24.73
CA LEU A 212 0.46 -9.74 25.63
C LEU A 212 1.44 -8.87 24.86
N ILE A 213 1.44 -7.56 25.11
CA ILE A 213 2.45 -6.65 24.57
C ILE A 213 3.68 -6.71 25.47
N VAL A 214 4.78 -7.27 24.96
CA VAL A 214 6.05 -7.39 25.66
C VAL A 214 6.98 -6.20 25.41
N GLU A 215 6.80 -5.52 24.28
CA GLU A 215 7.53 -4.30 23.94
C GLU A 215 6.71 -3.39 23.03
N SER A 216 6.85 -2.07 23.21
CA SER A 216 6.24 -1.07 22.34
C SER A 216 7.35 -0.28 21.66
N VAL A 217 7.52 -0.50 20.37
CA VAL A 217 8.52 0.18 19.54
C VAL A 217 7.94 1.50 19.05
N LEU A 218 8.63 2.61 19.36
CA LEU A 218 8.22 3.95 18.98
C LEU A 218 9.00 4.42 17.76
N VAL A 219 8.32 4.64 16.64
CA VAL A 219 8.92 5.03 15.37
C VAL A 219 8.51 6.47 15.06
N ALA A 220 9.47 7.32 14.70
CA ALA A 220 9.12 8.70 14.35
C ALA A 220 8.36 8.73 13.01
N PRO A 221 7.46 9.71 12.80
CA PRO A 221 6.72 9.79 11.54
C PRO A 221 7.67 9.89 10.34
N GLY A 222 7.50 8.97 9.39
CA GLY A 222 8.33 8.89 8.17
C GLY A 222 9.61 8.05 8.30
N ASP A 223 9.94 7.54 9.48
CA ASP A 223 11.05 6.61 9.67
C ASP A 223 10.62 5.16 9.33
N ASN A 224 11.59 4.34 8.93
CA ASN A 224 11.38 2.92 8.67
C ASN A 224 11.13 2.14 9.97
N PRO A 225 9.97 1.47 10.13
CA PRO A 225 9.69 0.68 11.33
C PRO A 225 10.40 -0.69 11.34
N TYR A 226 10.95 -1.16 10.21
CA TYR A 226 11.47 -2.52 10.08
C TYR A 226 12.66 -2.81 11.00
N ASP A 227 13.73 -2.02 10.92
CA ASP A 227 14.94 -2.25 11.72
C ASP A 227 14.66 -2.29 13.23
N PRO A 228 13.96 -1.30 13.84
CA PRO A 228 13.74 -1.32 15.28
C PRO A 228 12.74 -2.41 15.72
N THR A 229 11.76 -2.78 14.89
CA THR A 229 10.84 -3.89 15.23
C THR A 229 11.53 -5.25 15.09
N TRP A 230 12.43 -5.42 14.13
CA TRP A 230 13.27 -6.61 13.98
C TRP A 230 14.22 -6.81 15.16
N GLU A 231 14.85 -5.74 15.67
CA GLU A 231 15.67 -5.82 16.89
C GLU A 231 14.84 -6.30 18.10
N ALA A 232 13.60 -5.81 18.23
CA ALA A 232 12.70 -6.25 19.29
C ALA A 232 12.30 -7.73 19.15
N LEU A 233 12.05 -8.21 17.94
CA LEU A 233 11.72 -9.62 17.69
C LEU A 233 12.85 -10.58 18.02
N LYS A 234 14.11 -10.19 17.78
CA LYS A 234 15.27 -11.00 18.20
C LYS A 234 15.34 -11.20 19.71
N LYS A 235 14.84 -10.23 20.49
CA LYS A 235 14.74 -10.32 21.96
C LYS A 235 13.55 -11.17 22.41
N TRP A 236 12.49 -11.25 21.61
CA TRP A 236 11.26 -11.95 21.94
C TRP A 236 10.92 -13.05 20.92
N PRO A 237 11.62 -14.20 20.96
CA PRO A 237 11.36 -15.31 20.05
C PRO A 237 9.89 -15.77 20.11
N GLY A 238 9.28 -15.93 18.93
CA GLY A 238 7.88 -16.33 18.79
C GLY A 238 6.86 -15.22 19.03
N ALA A 239 7.29 -13.98 19.26
CA ALA A 239 6.40 -12.82 19.24
C ALA A 239 6.16 -12.35 17.80
N HIS A 240 5.12 -11.55 17.64
CA HIS A 240 4.73 -10.90 16.40
C HIS A 240 4.73 -9.37 16.55
N VAL A 241 4.67 -8.64 15.44
CA VAL A 241 4.61 -7.18 15.43
C VAL A 241 3.36 -6.70 14.72
N SER A 242 2.66 -5.76 15.32
CA SER A 242 1.53 -5.09 14.68
C SER A 242 1.54 -3.59 14.97
N TYR A 243 1.19 -2.80 13.97
CA TYR A 243 0.77 -1.42 14.19
C TYR A 243 -0.61 -1.39 14.87
N ALA A 244 -1.00 -0.27 15.47
CA ALA A 244 -2.28 -0.19 16.15
C ALA A 244 -3.47 -0.25 15.17
N VAL A 245 -3.96 -1.47 14.95
CA VAL A 245 -5.20 -1.73 14.19
C VAL A 245 -6.47 -1.53 15.03
N CYS A 246 -6.34 -1.57 16.36
CA CYS A 246 -7.43 -1.37 17.31
C CYS A 246 -7.14 -0.17 18.23
N SER A 247 -8.18 0.58 18.62
CA SER A 247 -8.05 1.73 19.55
C SER A 247 -7.33 1.36 20.86
N SER A 248 -7.52 0.13 21.34
CA SER A 248 -6.88 -0.46 22.54
C SER A 248 -5.36 -0.66 22.44
N LEU A 249 -4.77 -0.65 21.24
CA LEU A 249 -3.33 -0.77 21.03
C LEU A 249 -2.58 0.55 21.12
N ARG A 250 -3.31 1.68 21.11
CA ARG A 250 -2.77 3.05 21.06
C ARG A 250 -1.85 3.27 19.85
N GLY A 251 -2.34 3.93 18.80
CA GLY A 251 -1.54 4.16 17.58
C GLY A 251 -0.38 5.12 17.72
N THR A 252 -0.45 6.07 18.65
CA THR A 252 0.61 7.07 18.82
C THR A 252 0.94 7.35 20.28
N TYR A 253 2.20 7.70 20.54
CA TYR A 253 2.68 8.16 21.83
C TYR A 253 3.78 9.21 21.63
N ASP A 254 3.64 10.38 22.25
CA ASP A 254 4.54 11.53 22.09
C ASP A 254 4.84 11.90 20.62
N GLY A 255 3.82 11.78 19.76
CA GLY A 255 3.91 12.08 18.32
C GLY A 255 4.65 11.02 17.49
N LYS A 256 4.97 9.87 18.08
CA LYS A 256 5.56 8.71 17.40
C LYS A 256 4.53 7.61 17.20
N ASP A 257 4.69 6.85 16.13
CA ASP A 257 3.88 5.67 15.84
C ASP A 257 4.28 4.53 16.78
N VAL A 258 3.29 3.81 17.31
CA VAL A 258 3.50 2.70 18.23
C VAL A 258 3.31 1.38 17.50
N TYR A 259 4.33 0.55 17.53
CA TYR A 259 4.30 -0.83 17.07
C TYR A 259 4.35 -1.77 18.28
N ALA A 260 3.34 -2.61 18.43
CA ALA A 260 3.28 -3.60 19.50
C ALA A 260 4.05 -4.85 19.09
N VAL A 261 5.01 -5.27 19.91
CA VAL A 261 5.63 -6.61 19.84
C VAL A 261 4.89 -7.48 20.85
N TYR A 262 4.26 -8.56 20.40
CA TYR A 262 3.25 -9.25 21.19
C TYR A 262 3.22 -10.78 21.03
N TYR A 263 2.70 -11.45 22.05
CA TYR A 263 2.24 -12.84 21.98
C TYR A 263 0.72 -12.88 21.92
N ASP A 264 0.19 -13.74 21.07
CA ASP A 264 -1.25 -13.96 20.91
C ASP A 264 -1.76 -14.97 21.94
N ALA A 265 -2.83 -14.62 22.66
CA ALA A 265 -3.46 -15.49 23.66
C ALA A 265 -4.87 -15.94 23.26
N GLY A 266 -5.32 -15.61 22.03
CA GLY A 266 -6.70 -15.84 21.59
C GLY A 266 -7.72 -15.22 22.55
N HIS A 267 -8.87 -15.87 22.77
CA HIS A 267 -9.92 -15.35 23.67
C HIS A 267 -9.79 -15.82 25.13
N SER A 268 -8.58 -16.18 25.58
CA SER A 268 -8.34 -16.74 26.91
C SER A 268 -7.65 -15.76 27.85
N VAL A 269 -8.38 -15.27 28.86
CA VAL A 269 -7.80 -14.43 29.93
C VAL A 269 -6.73 -15.19 30.70
N SER A 270 -6.95 -16.48 30.98
CA SER A 270 -5.95 -17.27 31.70
C SER A 270 -4.66 -17.44 30.90
N GLU A 271 -4.75 -17.54 29.57
CA GLU A 271 -3.58 -17.66 28.70
C GLU A 271 -2.77 -16.36 28.68
N VAL A 272 -3.44 -15.21 28.51
CA VAL A 272 -2.72 -13.92 28.49
C VAL A 272 -2.07 -13.62 29.85
N CYS A 273 -2.71 -14.02 30.95
CA CYS A 273 -2.12 -13.86 32.28
C CYS A 273 -0.97 -14.83 32.54
N ALA A 274 -1.01 -16.05 32.00
CA ALA A 274 0.12 -16.98 32.05
C ALA A 274 1.32 -16.43 31.25
N LEU A 275 1.08 -15.89 30.06
CA LEU A 275 2.11 -15.21 29.27
C LEU A 275 2.68 -14.01 30.03
N LYS A 276 1.84 -13.17 30.65
CA LYS A 276 2.27 -12.00 31.43
C LYS A 276 3.11 -12.42 32.64
N ALA A 277 2.72 -13.48 33.33
CA ALA A 277 3.50 -14.01 34.45
C ALA A 277 4.87 -14.54 33.99
N LYS A 278 4.97 -15.07 32.77
CA LYS A 278 6.21 -15.61 32.19
C LYS A 278 7.14 -14.51 31.66
N TYR A 279 6.60 -13.54 30.92
CA TYR A 279 7.39 -12.58 30.15
C TYR A 279 7.34 -11.14 30.68
N GLY A 280 6.46 -10.85 31.64
CA GLY A 280 6.12 -9.49 32.02
C GLY A 280 5.24 -8.81 30.98
N GLY A 281 5.35 -7.49 30.83
CA GLY A 281 4.63 -6.74 29.78
C GLY A 281 3.21 -6.33 30.18
N ASN A 282 2.41 -5.93 29.19
CA ASN A 282 1.06 -5.39 29.36
C ASN A 282 0.04 -6.25 28.59
N ALA A 283 -0.88 -6.89 29.31
CA ALA A 283 -1.94 -7.63 28.66
C ALA A 283 -3.05 -6.67 28.20
N ARG A 284 -3.65 -6.99 27.05
CA ARG A 284 -4.64 -6.14 26.38
C ARG A 284 -5.72 -6.99 25.76
N SER A 285 -6.97 -6.54 25.85
CA SER A 285 -8.02 -7.00 24.95
C SER A 285 -8.06 -6.11 23.71
N LEU A 286 -8.15 -6.71 22.53
CA LEU A 286 -8.29 -6.01 21.26
C LEU A 286 -9.73 -5.56 21.06
N ASN A 287 -9.96 -4.28 21.31
CA ASN A 287 -11.25 -3.62 21.14
C ASN A 287 -11.12 -2.23 20.53
N ASN A 288 -12.26 -1.69 20.09
CA ASN A 288 -12.39 -0.36 19.51
C ASN A 288 -12.71 0.75 20.54
N ALA A 289 -12.85 0.41 21.82
CA ALA A 289 -13.22 1.36 22.87
C ALA A 289 -12.04 2.18 23.40
N GLY A 290 -10.80 1.82 23.03
CA GLY A 290 -9.60 2.44 23.61
C GLY A 290 -9.39 2.04 25.07
N ASP A 291 -9.89 0.87 25.46
CA ASP A 291 -9.68 0.34 26.81
C ASP A 291 -8.24 -0.17 26.95
N PHE A 292 -7.53 0.45 27.89
CA PHE A 292 -6.14 0.17 28.25
C PHE A 292 -6.07 -0.51 29.62
N SER A 293 -7.12 -1.20 30.04
CA SER A 293 -7.11 -2.03 31.23
C SER A 293 -6.26 -3.30 31.00
N ASP A 294 -5.57 -3.71 32.05
CA ASP A 294 -4.91 -5.02 32.09
C ASP A 294 -5.94 -6.05 32.58
N PRO A 295 -6.22 -7.14 31.83
CA PRO A 295 -7.16 -8.18 32.26
C PRO A 295 -6.60 -9.09 33.36
N CYS A 296 -5.32 -8.91 33.70
CA CYS A 296 -4.60 -9.54 34.80
C CYS A 296 -4.30 -8.48 35.89
#